data_AF-A0A944FS80-F1
#
_entry.id   AF-A0A944FS80-F1
#
_cell.length_a   1.000
_cell.length_b   1.000
_cell.length_c   1.000
_cell.angle_alpha   90.00
_cell.angle_beta   90.00
_cell.angle_gamma   90.00
#
_symmetry.space_group_name_H-M   'P 1'
#
loop_
_entity.id
_entity.type
_entity.pdbx_description
1 polymer ?
#
loop_
_entity_poly.entity_id
_entity_poly.type
_entity_poly.pdbx_seq_one_letter_code
_entity_poly.pdbx_strand_id
1 'polypeptide(L)'
;MGGYMTAEQKKDFTRKISQANSTELIVILYDITLVYIEEAIKNMEEGDIERASVQISFAKKCIEEMIANLHFEYDLATVLHRIYLSMKKSLRESVLQKKKEPLCAVKDNLITLRDAYAQIASQDKSAPVMGHIQTVVAGLTYGKYALNESLADESSSRGFRV
;
A
#
# COMPACT_ATOMS: atom_id res chain seq x y z
N MET A 1 17.72 -15.20 -3.48
CA MET A 1 16.25 -15.03 -3.53
C MET A 1 15.91 -13.82 -2.69
N GLY A 2 15.50 -12.72 -3.32
CA GLY A 2 15.37 -11.40 -2.67
C GLY A 2 14.21 -11.34 -1.68
N GLY A 3 14.44 -10.65 -0.56
CA GLY A 3 13.37 -10.25 0.36
C GLY A 3 12.49 -9.24 -0.36
N TYR A 4 11.35 -9.72 -0.85
CA TYR A 4 10.25 -8.95 -1.42
C TYR A 4 8.99 -9.34 -0.66
N MET A 5 8.02 -8.42 -0.58
CA MET A 5 6.65 -8.70 -0.13
C MET A 5 6.19 -10.10 -0.58
N THR A 6 5.84 -10.93 0.39
CA THR A 6 5.61 -12.37 0.17
C THR A 6 4.44 -12.59 -0.79
N ALA A 7 4.39 -13.76 -1.41
CA ALA A 7 3.26 -14.11 -2.27
C ALA A 7 1.92 -14.03 -1.52
N GLU A 8 1.92 -14.39 -0.24
CA GLU A 8 0.78 -14.30 0.66
C GLU A 8 0.38 -12.84 0.92
N GLN A 9 1.33 -11.96 1.28
CA GLN A 9 1.08 -10.53 1.45
C GLN A 9 0.53 -9.88 0.16
N LYS A 10 1.06 -10.26 -1.01
CA LYS A 10 0.54 -9.79 -2.31
C LYS A 10 -0.89 -10.25 -2.55
N LYS A 11 -1.22 -11.51 -2.24
CA LYS A 11 -2.59 -12.04 -2.36
C LYS A 11 -3.54 -11.28 -1.42
N ASP A 12 -3.11 -11.04 -0.19
CA ASP A 12 -3.90 -10.30 0.81
C ASP A 12 -4.15 -8.86 0.41
N PHE A 13 -3.13 -8.13 -0.03
CA PHE A 13 -3.31 -6.77 -0.53
C PHE A 13 -4.17 -6.73 -1.79
N THR A 14 -4.01 -7.69 -2.70
CA THR A 14 -4.86 -7.79 -3.90
C THR A 14 -6.33 -7.96 -3.52
N ARG A 15 -6.62 -8.83 -2.54
CA ARG A 15 -7.97 -9.02 -2.01
C ARG A 15 -8.51 -7.76 -1.32
N LYS A 16 -7.68 -7.07 -0.52
CA LYS A 16 -8.09 -5.81 0.12
C LYS A 16 -8.41 -4.72 -0.91
N ILE A 17 -7.54 -4.55 -1.92
CA ILE A 17 -7.72 -3.58 -3.01
C ILE A 17 -9.01 -3.86 -3.77
N SER A 18 -9.32 -5.13 -4.02
CA SER A 18 -10.50 -5.52 -4.78
C SER A 18 -11.82 -5.18 -4.06
N GLN A 19 -11.79 -5.06 -2.74
CA GLN A 19 -12.99 -4.80 -1.92
C GLN A 19 -13.05 -3.36 -1.39
N ALA A 20 -12.01 -2.56 -1.60
CA ALA A 20 -11.86 -1.25 -0.98
C ALA A 20 -12.62 -0.12 -1.68
N ASN A 21 -13.19 0.78 -0.89
CA ASN A 21 -13.61 2.10 -1.36
C ASN A 21 -12.40 3.04 -1.54
N SER A 22 -12.62 4.25 -2.07
CA SER A 22 -11.54 5.19 -2.40
C SER A 22 -10.68 5.56 -1.19
N THR A 23 -11.28 5.73 -0.01
CA THR A 23 -10.55 6.09 1.22
C THR A 23 -9.76 4.89 1.75
N GLU A 24 -10.33 3.69 1.73
CA GLU A 24 -9.67 2.44 2.10
C GLU A 24 -8.49 2.12 1.18
N LEU A 25 -8.58 2.44 -0.12
CA LEU A 25 -7.45 2.29 -1.06
C LEU A 25 -6.23 3.12 -0.64
N ILE A 26 -6.44 4.34 -0.14
CA ILE A 26 -5.36 5.19 0.38
C ILE A 26 -4.75 4.57 1.64
N VAL A 27 -5.57 4.04 2.55
CA VAL A 27 -5.08 3.32 3.74
C VAL A 27 -4.23 2.10 3.34
N ILE A 28 -4.68 1.32 2.36
CA ILE A 28 -3.93 0.18 1.84
C ILE A 28 -2.60 0.63 1.21
N LEU A 29 -2.59 1.74 0.48
CA LEU A 29 -1.35 2.28 -0.11
C LEU A 29 -0.34 2.67 0.98
N TYR A 30 -0.78 3.24 2.11
CA TYR A 30 0.07 3.47 3.27
C TYR A 30 0.61 2.18 3.87
N ASP A 31 -0.24 1.18 4.07
CA ASP A 31 0.17 -0.12 4.61
C ASP A 31 1.25 -0.79 3.75
N ILE A 32 1.09 -0.77 2.41
CA ILE A 32 2.09 -1.28 1.46
C ILE A 32 3.40 -0.49 1.59
N THR A 33 3.32 0.84 1.69
CA THR A 33 4.50 1.71 1.84
C THR A 33 5.26 1.40 3.13
N LEU A 34 4.54 1.16 4.22
CA LEU A 34 5.10 0.79 5.52
C LEU A 34 5.83 -0.55 5.45
N VAL A 35 5.24 -1.56 4.79
CA VAL A 35 5.91 -2.87 4.58
C VAL A 35 7.26 -2.69 3.90
N TYR A 36 7.34 -1.89 2.84
CA TYR A 36 8.61 -1.62 2.15
C TYR A 36 9.62 -0.90 3.02
N ILE A 37 9.18 0.05 3.86
CA ILE A 37 10.08 0.76 4.77
C ILE A 37 10.60 -0.18 5.88
N GLU A 38 9.76 -1.05 6.42
CA GLU A 38 10.15 -2.03 7.44
C GLU A 38 11.14 -3.06 6.88
N GLU A 39 10.90 -3.57 5.67
CA GLU A 39 11.86 -4.44 4.99
C GLU A 39 13.18 -3.71 4.71
N ALA A 40 13.14 -2.43 4.33
CA ALA A 40 14.34 -1.63 4.13
C ALA A 40 15.15 -1.46 5.43
N ILE A 41 14.48 -1.15 6.55
CA ILE A 41 15.13 -1.02 7.86
C ILE A 41 15.77 -2.34 8.26
N LYS A 42 15.06 -3.47 8.12
CA LYS A 42 15.59 -4.80 8.43
C LYS A 42 16.82 -5.14 7.57
N ASN A 43 16.77 -4.90 6.27
CA ASN A 43 17.91 -5.13 5.39
C ASN A 43 19.12 -4.24 5.77
N MET A 44 18.91 -2.98 6.19
CA MET A 44 19.98 -2.13 6.70
C MET A 44 20.61 -2.65 7.99
N GLU A 45 19.80 -3.19 8.91
CA GLU A 45 20.27 -3.82 10.15
C GLU A 45 21.08 -5.10 9.90
N GLU A 46 20.71 -5.86 8.86
CA GLU A 46 21.44 -7.04 8.38
C GLU A 46 22.68 -6.68 7.54
N GLY A 47 22.91 -5.40 7.25
CA GLY A 47 24.04 -4.90 6.45
C GLY A 47 23.86 -5.04 4.92
N ASP A 48 22.70 -5.48 4.45
CA ASP A 48 22.37 -5.62 3.02
C ASP A 48 21.79 -4.30 2.47
N ILE A 49 22.70 -3.34 2.22
CA ILE A 49 22.35 -2.01 1.72
C ILE A 49 21.74 -2.04 0.31
N GLU A 50 22.15 -3.01 -0.52
CA GLU A 50 21.62 -3.16 -1.88
C GLU A 50 20.13 -3.53 -1.84
N ARG A 51 19.75 -4.52 -1.03
CA ARG A 51 18.33 -4.87 -0.84
C ARG A 51 17.55 -3.74 -0.18
N ALA A 52 18.14 -3.06 0.81
CA ALA A 52 17.50 -1.89 1.41
C ALA A 52 17.21 -0.80 0.37
N SER A 53 18.15 -0.52 -0.54
CA SER A 53 17.97 0.45 -1.62
C SER A 53 16.82 0.08 -2.55
N VAL A 54 16.70 -1.20 -2.92
CA VAL A 54 15.57 -1.71 -3.71
C VAL A 54 14.24 -1.47 -2.99
N GLN A 55 14.15 -1.80 -1.71
CA GLN A 55 12.92 -1.59 -0.92
C GLN A 55 12.55 -0.11 -0.78
N ILE A 56 13.54 0.74 -0.53
CA ILE A 56 13.36 2.20 -0.50
C ILE A 56 12.86 2.73 -1.85
N SER A 57 13.29 2.14 -2.97
CA SER A 57 12.81 2.53 -4.29
C SER A 57 11.31 2.23 -4.49
N PHE A 58 10.80 1.12 -3.94
CA PHE A 58 9.38 0.81 -3.97
C PHE A 58 8.57 1.75 -3.07
N ALA A 59 9.04 2.00 -1.84
CA ALA A 59 8.41 2.98 -0.95
C ALA A 59 8.34 4.38 -1.59
N LYS A 60 9.40 4.81 -2.28
CA LYS A 60 9.41 6.07 -3.02
C LYS A 60 8.34 6.14 -4.11
N LYS A 61 8.17 5.06 -4.88
CA LYS A 61 7.12 5.00 -5.92
C LYS A 61 5.74 5.16 -5.30
N CYS A 62 5.45 4.48 -4.19
CA CYS A 62 4.16 4.65 -3.50
C CYS A 62 3.93 6.10 -3.04
N ILE A 63 4.94 6.78 -2.50
CA ILE A 63 4.84 8.19 -2.12
C ILE A 63 4.64 9.09 -3.35
N GLU A 64 5.27 8.77 -4.48
CA GLU A 64 5.07 9.52 -5.73
C GLU A 64 3.66 9.36 -6.27
N GLU A 65 3.07 8.18 -6.17
CA GLU A 65 1.64 7.97 -6.47
C GLU A 65 0.75 8.78 -5.52
N MET A 66 1.04 8.81 -4.21
CA MET A 66 0.27 9.64 -3.26
C MET A 66 0.34 11.13 -3.63
N ILE A 67 1.51 11.63 -4.03
CA ILE A 67 1.69 13.02 -4.50
C ILE A 67 0.89 13.28 -5.78
N ALA A 68 0.94 12.37 -6.75
CA ALA A 68 0.26 12.53 -8.04
C ALA A 68 -1.27 12.55 -7.90
N ASN A 69 -1.81 11.88 -6.87
CA ASN A 69 -3.25 11.79 -6.61
C ASN A 69 -3.78 12.89 -5.66
N LEU A 70 -2.94 13.87 -5.28
CA LEU A 70 -3.40 15.00 -4.46
C LEU A 70 -4.28 15.96 -5.27
N HIS A 71 -5.42 16.33 -4.69
CA HIS A 71 -6.37 17.27 -5.30
C HIS A 71 -6.11 18.70 -4.80
N PHE A 72 -5.36 19.48 -5.58
CA PHE A 72 -4.86 20.81 -5.17
C PHE A 72 -5.92 21.93 -5.08
N GLU A 73 -7.19 21.66 -5.40
CA GLU A 73 -8.27 22.59 -5.09
C GLU A 73 -8.51 22.74 -3.58
N TYR A 74 -8.07 21.76 -2.78
CA TYR A 74 -8.14 21.82 -1.32
C TYR A 74 -6.81 22.31 -0.73
N ASP A 75 -6.86 23.33 0.13
CA ASP A 75 -5.66 23.88 0.80
C ASP A 75 -4.85 22.81 1.54
N LEU A 76 -5.54 21.81 2.11
CA LEU A 76 -4.93 20.68 2.81
C LEU A 76 -3.98 19.88 1.92
N ALA A 77 -4.24 19.81 0.61
CA ALA A 77 -3.37 19.11 -0.34
C ALA A 77 -1.98 19.74 -0.41
N THR A 78 -1.87 21.07 -0.26
CA THR A 78 -0.57 21.76 -0.24
C THR A 78 0.26 21.37 0.98
N VAL A 79 -0.39 21.17 2.14
CA VAL A 79 0.27 20.73 3.37
C VAL A 79 0.74 19.28 3.25
N LEU A 80 -0.14 18.38 2.78
CA LEU A 80 0.18 16.97 2.54
C LEU A 80 1.32 16.82 1.54
N HIS A 81 1.30 17.61 0.46
CA HIS A 81 2.36 17.60 -0.54
C HIS A 81 3.74 17.91 0.06
N ARG A 82 3.82 18.91 0.95
CA ARG A 82 5.09 19.26 1.64
C ARG A 82 5.57 18.13 2.53
N ILE A 83 4.66 17.45 3.24
CA ILE A 83 4.98 16.31 4.09
C ILE A 83 5.56 15.17 3.24
N TYR A 84 4.90 14.80 2.14
CA TYR A 84 5.38 13.75 1.24
C TYR A 84 6.72 14.09 0.59
N LEU A 85 6.95 15.34 0.19
CA LEU A 85 8.25 15.78 -0.34
C LEU A 85 9.37 15.63 0.71
N SER A 86 9.08 15.98 1.97
CA SER A 86 10.02 15.79 3.07
C SER A 86 10.34 14.30 3.28
N MET A 87 9.32 13.45 3.33
CA MET A 87 9.51 11.99 3.43
C MET A 87 10.36 11.45 2.28
N LYS A 88 10.06 11.85 1.04
CA LYS A 88 10.83 11.43 -0.14
C LYS A 88 12.29 11.86 -0.06
N LYS A 89 12.57 13.03 0.51
CA LYS A 89 13.94 13.51 0.77
C LYS A 89 14.63 12.63 1.80
N SER A 90 13.99 12.35 2.94
CA SER A 90 14.53 11.47 3.98
C SER A 90 14.80 10.04 3.48
N LEU A 91 13.94 9.50 2.60
CA LEU A 91 14.19 8.22 1.93
C LEU A 91 15.41 8.25 0.98
N ARG A 92 15.82 9.40 0.46
CA ARG A 92 17.09 9.51 -0.30
C ARG A 92 18.28 9.61 0.63
N GLU A 93 18.14 10.37 1.70
CA GLU A 93 19.19 10.58 2.70
C GLU A 93 19.57 9.25 3.37
N SER A 94 18.62 8.37 3.68
CA SER A 94 18.90 7.04 4.24
C SER A 94 19.79 6.19 3.33
N VAL A 95 19.54 6.18 2.02
CA VAL A 95 20.37 5.44 1.04
C VAL A 95 21.77 6.04 0.95
N LEU A 96 21.88 7.37 0.85
CA LEU A 96 23.16 8.06 0.72
C LEU A 96 24.03 7.88 1.97
N GLN A 97 23.42 7.98 3.15
CA GLN A 97 24.12 7.88 4.44
C GLN A 97 24.26 6.44 4.93
N LYS A 98 23.59 5.47 4.29
CA LYS A 98 23.51 4.06 4.73
C LYS A 98 23.02 3.93 6.17
N LYS A 99 22.02 4.75 6.51
CA LYS A 99 21.52 4.95 7.87
C LYS A 99 20.02 4.73 7.92
N LYS A 100 19.56 4.02 8.95
CA LYS A 100 18.14 3.66 9.13
C LYS A 100 17.33 4.76 9.82
N GLU A 101 17.97 5.67 10.53
CA GLU A 101 17.30 6.72 11.32
C GLU A 101 16.33 7.58 10.49
N PRO A 102 16.68 8.01 9.25
CA PRO A 102 15.74 8.74 8.41
C PRO A 102 14.52 7.87 8.00
N LEU A 103 14.68 6.56 7.86
CA LEU A 103 13.58 5.65 7.55
C LEU A 103 12.60 5.52 8.73
N CYS A 104 13.12 5.45 9.96
CA CYS A 104 12.29 5.41 11.17
C CYS A 104 11.41 6.67 11.28
N ALA A 105 11.98 7.85 11.05
CA ALA A 105 11.23 9.10 11.06
C ALA A 105 10.14 9.14 9.97
N VAL A 106 10.41 8.61 8.78
CA VAL A 106 9.40 8.49 7.71
C VAL A 106 8.29 7.51 8.12
N LYS A 107 8.66 6.37 8.71
CA LYS A 107 7.71 5.37 9.22
C LYS A 107 6.74 5.97 10.24
N ASP A 108 7.23 6.70 11.24
CA ASP A 108 6.38 7.28 12.29
C ASP A 108 5.37 8.30 11.72
N ASN A 109 5.83 9.13 10.78
CA ASN A 109 4.95 10.08 10.09
C ASN A 109 3.91 9.36 9.21
N LEU A 110 4.28 8.28 8.52
CA LEU A 110 3.35 7.47 7.72
C LEU A 110 2.31 6.76 8.59
N ILE A 111 2.70 6.23 9.75
CA ILE A 111 1.76 5.62 10.71
C ILE A 111 0.72 6.66 11.14
N THR A 112 1.18 7.86 11.50
CA THR A 112 0.29 8.95 11.93
C THR A 112 -0.72 9.31 10.84
N LEU A 113 -0.27 9.46 9.59
CA LEU A 113 -1.17 9.74 8.46
C LEU A 113 -2.11 8.57 8.18
N ARG A 114 -1.60 7.34 8.19
CA ARG A 114 -2.38 6.14 7.96
C ARG A 114 -3.51 6.00 8.97
N ASP A 115 -3.23 6.24 10.25
CA ASP A 115 -4.22 6.15 11.32
C ASP A 115 -5.29 7.25 11.19
N ALA A 116 -4.90 8.46 10.78
CA ALA A 116 -5.86 9.52 10.46
C ALA A 116 -6.77 9.11 9.29
N TYR A 117 -6.20 8.57 8.19
CA TYR A 117 -6.99 8.09 7.06
C TYR A 117 -7.86 6.87 7.41
N ALA A 118 -7.41 5.99 8.31
CA ALA A 118 -8.21 4.85 8.78
C ALA A 118 -9.45 5.30 9.56
N GLN A 119 -9.34 6.37 10.36
CA GLN A 119 -10.50 6.98 11.03
C GLN A 119 -11.49 7.56 10.02
N ILE A 120 -11.01 8.16 8.94
CA ILE A 120 -11.86 8.69 7.85
C ILE A 120 -12.51 7.52 7.09
N ALA A 121 -11.76 6.47 6.77
CA ALA A 121 -12.26 5.29 6.07
C ALA A 121 -13.43 4.63 6.81
N SER A 122 -13.40 4.58 8.15
CA SER A 122 -14.50 4.04 8.95
C SER A 122 -15.83 4.80 8.83
N GLN A 123 -15.78 6.05 8.36
CA GLN A 123 -16.94 6.91 8.16
C GLN A 123 -17.41 6.93 6.69
N ASP A 124 -16.55 6.48 5.77
CA ASP A 124 -16.83 6.41 4.35
C ASP A 124 -17.68 5.16 4.03
N LYS A 125 -18.93 5.40 3.61
CA LYS A 125 -19.88 4.34 3.22
C LYS A 125 -19.98 4.18 1.70
N SER A 126 -19.04 4.75 0.95
CA SER A 126 -19.00 4.65 -0.51
C SER A 126 -18.80 3.19 -0.94
N ALA A 127 -19.35 2.85 -2.09
CA ALA A 127 -19.18 1.52 -2.66
C ALA A 127 -17.70 1.25 -3.03
N PRO A 128 -17.29 -0.03 -3.10
CA PRO A 128 -15.98 -0.40 -3.60
C PRO A 128 -15.72 0.21 -4.98
N VAL A 129 -14.50 0.69 -5.20
CA VAL A 129 -14.13 1.38 -6.45
C VAL A 129 -14.18 0.43 -7.64
N MET A 130 -13.84 -0.84 -7.42
CA MET A 130 -13.90 -1.86 -8.46
C MET A 130 -15.27 -2.55 -8.46
N GLY A 131 -16.23 -1.99 -9.22
CA GLY A 131 -17.61 -2.49 -9.28
C GLY A 131 -17.81 -3.84 -10.01
N HIS A 132 -16.80 -4.39 -10.69
CA HIS A 132 -16.91 -5.63 -11.48
C HIS A 132 -15.78 -6.62 -11.14
N ILE A 133 -15.65 -6.99 -9.88
CA ILE A 133 -14.75 -8.09 -9.50
C ILE A 133 -15.59 -9.29 -9.08
N GLN A 134 -15.15 -10.48 -9.52
CA GLN A 134 -15.68 -11.75 -9.05
C GLN A 134 -15.58 -11.82 -7.52
N THR A 135 -16.73 -11.80 -6.84
CA THR A 135 -16.79 -12.04 -5.40
C THR A 135 -16.28 -13.46 -5.17
N VAL A 136 -15.08 -13.61 -4.61
CA VAL A 136 -14.56 -14.93 -4.19
C VAL A 136 -15.38 -15.36 -2.98
N VAL A 137 -16.51 -16.02 -3.22
CA VAL A 137 -17.35 -16.62 -2.17
C VAL A 137 -16.70 -17.94 -1.77
N ALA A 138 -15.77 -17.88 -0.81
CA ALA A 138 -15.28 -19.06 -0.13
C ALA A 138 -16.36 -19.55 0.85
N GLY A 139 -17.34 -20.36 0.39
CA GLY A 139 -18.34 -20.81 1.36
C GLY A 139 -19.56 -21.64 0.97
N LEU A 140 -19.69 -22.26 -0.21
CA LEU A 140 -20.89 -23.08 -0.48
C LEU A 140 -20.69 -24.45 -1.13
N THR A 141 -19.47 -24.99 -1.24
CA THR A 141 -19.27 -26.37 -1.74
C THR A 141 -18.34 -27.16 -0.83
N TYR A 142 -18.95 -27.99 0.03
CA TYR A 142 -18.24 -28.93 0.88
C TYR A 142 -17.49 -29.98 0.04
N GLY A 143 -16.16 -29.88 0.03
CA GLY A 143 -15.26 -30.93 -0.43
C GLY A 143 -14.24 -31.21 0.67
N LYS A 144 -14.35 -32.36 1.34
CA LYS A 144 -13.62 -32.73 2.57
C LYS A 144 -12.07 -32.64 2.49
N TYR A 145 -11.48 -32.41 1.31
CA TYR A 145 -10.03 -32.25 1.13
C TYR A 145 -9.60 -31.26 0.03
N ALA A 146 -10.48 -30.37 -0.46
CA ALA A 146 -10.08 -29.38 -1.47
C ALA A 146 -10.90 -28.09 -1.34
N LEU A 147 -10.23 -26.99 -1.01
CA LEU A 147 -10.75 -25.64 -1.25
C LEU A 147 -10.76 -25.41 -2.76
N ASN A 148 -11.87 -25.73 -3.43
CA ASN A 148 -12.08 -25.34 -4.81
C ASN A 148 -12.70 -23.93 -4.84
N GLU A 149 -11.92 -22.94 -5.25
CA GLU A 149 -12.39 -21.61 -5.62
C GLU A 149 -13.25 -21.75 -6.89
N SER A 150 -14.58 -21.72 -6.76
CA SER A 150 -15.48 -21.78 -7.92
C SER A 150 -15.62 -20.39 -8.54
N LEU A 151 -15.16 -20.25 -9.79
CA LEU A 151 -15.27 -19.05 -10.59
C LEU A 151 -16.72 -18.89 -11.08
N ALA A 152 -17.52 -18.10 -10.38
CA ALA A 152 -18.80 -17.67 -10.90
C ALA A 152 -18.62 -16.38 -11.71
N ASP A 153 -19.12 -16.44 -12.94
CA ASP A 153 -19.37 -15.38 -13.92
C ASP A 153 -18.28 -15.05 -14.95
N GLU A 154 -18.53 -15.50 -16.19
CA GLU A 154 -17.89 -15.11 -17.44
C GLU A 154 -18.67 -13.96 -18.09
N SER A 155 -18.36 -12.71 -17.73
CA SER A 155 -18.81 -11.55 -18.50
C SER A 155 -17.71 -10.51 -18.65
N SER A 156 -16.97 -10.63 -19.76
CA SER A 156 -16.29 -9.64 -20.62
C SER A 156 -15.95 -8.19 -20.17
N SER A 157 -15.70 -7.89 -18.88
CA SER A 157 -15.03 -6.64 -18.51
C SER A 157 -14.41 -6.71 -17.12
N ARG A 158 -13.11 -6.96 -17.04
CA ARG A 158 -12.30 -6.77 -15.83
C ARG A 158 -11.68 -5.37 -15.90
N GLY A 159 -12.05 -4.43 -15.04
CA GLY A 159 -11.39 -3.11 -14.98
C GLY A 159 -12.17 -1.98 -14.31
N PHE A 160 -11.48 -0.84 -14.15
CA PHE A 160 -12.01 0.45 -13.71
C PHE A 160 -12.88 1.06 -14.82
N ARG A 161 -14.08 1.57 -14.50
CA ARG A 161 -14.89 2.36 -15.43
C ARG A 161 -14.97 3.80 -14.92
N VAL A 162 -14.48 4.72 -15.75
CA VAL A 162 -14.57 6.17 -15.57
C VAL A 162 -15.97 6.63 -15.94
#